data_AF-A0A896T9A9-F1
#
_entry.id   AF-A0A896T9A9-F1
#
_cell.length_a   1.000
_cell.length_b   1.000
_cell.length_c   1.000
_cell.angle_alpha   90.00
_cell.angle_beta   90.00
_cell.angle_gamma   90.00
#
_symmetry.space_group_name_H-M   'P 1'
#
loop_
_entity.id
_entity.type
_entity.pdbx_description
1 polymer ?
#
loop_
_entity_poly.entity_id
_entity_poly.type
_entity_poly.pdbx_seq_one_letter_code
_entity_poly.pdbx_strand_id
1 'polypeptide(L)'
;MVKNNFPKKILVSSLILIFFILLIMVGKYIFDKATYIPPTTSQQVTKTSESNGYLSSSSQISKSQSSTEKAQAIVPVENTGVSDWLQVKSQGSGEKFTDLSTGNFKIYKVHSPQVLKTATSTDSPVLSIPRDRNGNFSPALLPAYGRRDDHLEEMVIKLYQTGVTTREISDIIERMYGHHYSPATISNISKATQENVATFHERSLEANYSVLFLDGTYLPLRRGTVSKECIHIALGITPEGQKAVLGYEIAPNENNASWSTLLDKLQNQGIQQDSLVVTDGFKGLEQIISQAYPLAKQQRCLIHISRNLASKVKRADRAVILEQFKTIYRAENLEMAVQALENFIAEWKPKYRKVMESLENTDNLLTFYQFTYQIWHSIYSTNLIESLNKEIKRQTKNVVTPKI
;
A
#
# COMPACT_ATOMS: atom_id res chain seq x y z
N MET A 1 35.79 -28.34 -33.56
CA MET A 1 36.01 -27.28 -32.54
C MET A 1 35.18 -26.06 -32.96
N VAL A 2 33.90 -26.02 -32.59
CA VAL A 2 33.01 -24.88 -32.89
C VAL A 2 32.48 -24.36 -31.56
N LYS A 3 32.98 -23.21 -31.12
CA LYS A 3 32.52 -22.51 -29.91
C LYS A 3 31.21 -21.79 -30.23
N ASN A 4 30.10 -22.31 -29.72
CA ASN A 4 28.83 -21.59 -29.65
C ASN A 4 28.93 -20.44 -28.65
N ASN A 5 29.12 -19.22 -29.15
CA ASN A 5 29.03 -17.99 -28.37
C ASN A 5 27.56 -17.54 -28.33
N PHE A 6 26.79 -18.06 -27.36
CA PHE A 6 25.49 -17.46 -27.02
C PHE A 6 25.72 -16.19 -26.18
N PRO A 7 25.05 -15.06 -26.50
CA PRO A 7 25.25 -13.81 -25.79
C PRO A 7 24.73 -13.89 -24.35
N LYS A 8 25.66 -13.90 -23.38
CA LYS A 8 25.40 -13.94 -21.92
C LYS A 8 24.36 -12.90 -21.43
N LYS A 9 24.12 -11.81 -22.16
CA LYS A 9 23.12 -10.78 -21.82
C LYS A 9 21.67 -11.29 -21.94
N ILE A 10 21.38 -12.19 -22.88
CA ILE A 10 20.02 -12.72 -23.07
C ILE A 10 19.67 -13.71 -21.94
N LEU A 11 20.65 -14.51 -21.52
CA LEU A 11 20.46 -15.54 -20.48
C LEU A 11 20.22 -14.92 -19.09
N VAL A 12 20.86 -13.79 -18.78
CA VAL A 12 20.65 -13.05 -17.52
C VAL A 12 19.29 -12.33 -17.52
N SER A 13 18.86 -11.76 -18.65
CA SER A 13 17.56 -11.10 -18.76
C SER A 13 16.39 -12.09 -18.66
N SER A 14 16.52 -13.28 -19.26
CA SER A 14 15.51 -14.34 -19.16
C SER A 14 15.43 -14.92 -17.74
N LEU A 15 16.55 -15.04 -17.01
CA LEU A 15 16.53 -15.50 -15.61
C LEU A 15 15.86 -14.50 -14.66
N ILE A 16 16.03 -13.20 -14.88
CA ILE A 16 15.38 -12.15 -14.08
C ILE A 16 13.86 -12.15 -14.32
N LEU A 17 13.44 -12.34 -15.57
CA LEU A 17 12.02 -12.42 -15.93
C LEU A 17 11.36 -13.67 -15.32
N ILE A 18 12.03 -14.82 -15.37
CA ILE A 18 11.55 -16.07 -14.76
C ILE A 18 11.46 -15.92 -13.23
N PHE A 19 12.42 -15.25 -12.59
CA PHE A 19 12.38 -14.98 -11.15
C PHE A 19 11.22 -14.05 -10.76
N PHE A 20 10.93 -13.02 -11.57
CA PHE A 20 9.78 -12.14 -11.36
C PHE A 20 8.44 -12.87 -11.52
N ILE A 21 8.31 -13.73 -12.53
CA ILE A 21 7.12 -14.55 -12.75
C ILE A 21 6.92 -15.53 -11.59
N LEU A 22 8.00 -16.14 -11.07
CA LEU A 22 7.93 -17.03 -9.91
C LEU A 22 7.48 -16.27 -8.64
N LEU A 23 7.93 -15.03 -8.45
CA LEU A 23 7.57 -14.20 -7.30
C LEU A 23 6.10 -13.75 -7.35
N ILE A 24 5.57 -13.47 -8.54
CA ILE A 24 4.16 -13.16 -8.77
C ILE A 24 3.28 -14.40 -8.52
N MET A 25 3.72 -15.58 -8.96
CA MET A 25 2.99 -16.84 -8.74
C MET A 25 2.95 -17.25 -7.25
N VAL A 26 4.06 -17.07 -6.53
CA VAL A 26 4.12 -17.32 -5.07
C VAL A 26 3.28 -16.30 -4.30
N GLY A 27 3.28 -15.03 -4.72
CA GLY A 27 2.43 -14.00 -4.13
C GLY A 27 0.93 -14.29 -4.30
N LYS A 28 0.53 -14.78 -5.48
CA LYS A 28 -0.86 -15.16 -5.76
C LYS A 28 -1.30 -16.41 -4.97
N TYR A 29 -0.41 -17.39 -4.82
CA TYR A 29 -0.68 -18.60 -4.01
C TYR A 29 -0.82 -18.31 -2.50
N ILE A 30 -0.07 -17.34 -1.96
CA ILE A 30 -0.18 -16.92 -0.56
C ILE A 30 -1.47 -16.10 -0.32
N PHE A 31 -1.89 -15.32 -1.31
CA PHE A 31 -3.11 -14.50 -1.21
C PHE A 31 -4.40 -15.34 -1.28
N ASP A 32 -4.46 -16.36 -2.16
CA ASP A 32 -5.65 -17.23 -2.28
C ASP A 32 -5.88 -18.14 -1.05
N LYS A 33 -4.85 -18.37 -0.21
CA LYS A 33 -5.02 -19.10 1.05
C LYS A 33 -5.44 -18.23 2.24
N ALA A 34 -5.38 -16.90 2.12
CA ALA A 34 -5.73 -15.98 3.20
C ALA A 34 -7.22 -15.55 3.19
N THR A 35 -7.98 -15.88 2.14
CA THR A 35 -9.40 -15.53 2.04
C THR A 35 -10.26 -16.72 1.59
N TYR A 36 -10.46 -17.68 2.49
CA TYR A 36 -11.57 -18.63 2.36
C TYR A 36 -12.63 -18.26 3.41
N ILE A 37 -13.67 -17.55 2.98
CA ILE A 37 -14.89 -17.29 3.75
C ILE A 37 -15.99 -18.14 3.11
N PRO A 38 -16.63 -19.09 3.83
CA PRO A 38 -17.74 -19.85 3.28
C PRO A 38 -18.96 -18.93 3.04
N PRO A 39 -19.78 -19.18 2.01
CA PRO A 39 -20.90 -18.32 1.69
C PRO A 39 -22.03 -18.49 2.71
N THR A 40 -22.35 -17.44 3.46
CA THR A 40 -23.55 -17.36 4.31
C THR A 40 -24.69 -16.70 3.53
N THR A 41 -25.70 -17.51 3.25
CA THR A 41 -27.14 -17.23 3.09
C THR A 41 -27.56 -15.82 2.61
N SER A 42 -27.96 -15.73 1.34
CA SER A 42 -28.67 -14.57 0.79
C SER A 42 -30.11 -14.48 1.34
N GLN A 43 -30.42 -13.46 2.12
CA GLN A 43 -31.79 -13.02 2.37
C GLN A 43 -32.31 -12.24 1.15
N GLN A 44 -33.43 -12.70 0.61
CA GLN A 44 -34.18 -12.04 -0.47
C GLN A 44 -34.82 -10.75 0.06
N VAL A 45 -34.66 -9.65 -0.68
CA VAL A 45 -35.52 -8.47 -0.53
C VAL A 45 -36.40 -8.33 -1.78
N THR A 46 -37.69 -8.37 -1.50
CA THR A 46 -38.85 -8.23 -2.38
C THR A 46 -38.94 -6.84 -3.00
N LYS A 47 -39.14 -6.78 -4.33
CA LYS A 47 -39.64 -5.60 -5.06
C LYS A 47 -41.15 -5.44 -4.79
N THR A 48 -41.57 -4.26 -4.34
CA THR A 48 -42.95 -3.77 -4.45
C THR A 48 -43.06 -2.86 -5.68
N SER A 49 -44.11 -3.09 -6.48
CA SER A 49 -44.58 -2.33 -7.66
C SER A 49 -44.85 -0.85 -7.32
N GLU A 50 -44.84 0.13 -8.25
CA GLU A 50 -45.79 0.32 -9.35
C GLU A 50 -45.24 1.25 -10.47
N SER A 51 -45.25 0.80 -11.73
CA SER A 51 -45.93 1.49 -12.85
C SER A 51 -45.84 0.67 -14.14
N ASN A 52 -47.02 0.20 -14.57
CA ASN A 52 -47.48 -0.10 -15.94
C ASN A 52 -46.74 -1.23 -16.70
N GLY A 53 -47.19 -2.50 -16.69
CA GLY A 53 -48.38 -3.05 -17.38
C GLY A 53 -47.99 -3.49 -18.80
N TYR A 54 -48.02 -4.76 -19.26
CA TYR A 54 -49.03 -5.81 -19.13
C TYR A 54 -48.44 -7.24 -19.21
N LEU A 55 -48.97 -8.10 -18.32
CA LEU A 55 -49.40 -9.51 -18.40
C LEU A 55 -48.65 -10.56 -19.27
N SER A 56 -48.16 -11.55 -18.53
CA SER A 56 -47.89 -12.92 -18.94
C SER A 56 -49.17 -13.71 -19.24
N SER A 57 -49.07 -14.70 -20.12
CA SER A 57 -49.81 -15.95 -19.98
C SER A 57 -48.82 -17.10 -19.90
N SER A 58 -49.02 -17.89 -18.85
CA SER A 58 -48.28 -19.08 -18.49
C SER A 58 -48.66 -20.25 -19.39
N SER A 59 -47.70 -21.14 -19.66
CA SER A 59 -47.67 -22.48 -19.05
C SER A 59 -46.91 -23.50 -19.90
N GLN A 60 -46.42 -24.50 -19.15
CA GLN A 60 -46.07 -25.86 -19.54
C GLN A 60 -44.59 -26.21 -19.78
N ILE A 61 -44.09 -26.90 -18.76
CA ILE A 61 -42.98 -27.83 -18.72
C ILE A 61 -43.18 -28.94 -19.78
N SER A 62 -42.14 -29.26 -20.55
CA SER A 62 -41.90 -30.63 -21.02
C SER A 62 -40.45 -30.86 -21.46
N LYS A 63 -40.06 -32.13 -21.34
CA LYS A 63 -38.72 -32.72 -21.40
C LYS A 63 -38.08 -32.73 -22.80
N SER A 64 -36.75 -32.93 -22.77
CA SER A 64 -35.89 -33.63 -23.74
C SER A 64 -35.65 -33.00 -25.12
N GLN A 65 -34.40 -32.78 -25.49
CA GLN A 65 -33.64 -33.72 -26.34
C GLN A 65 -32.19 -33.26 -26.57
N SER A 66 -31.31 -34.26 -26.66
CA SER A 66 -29.92 -34.21 -27.07
C SER A 66 -29.75 -33.92 -28.57
N SER A 67 -28.74 -33.15 -28.93
CA SER A 67 -27.96 -33.26 -30.18
C SER A 67 -26.72 -32.37 -30.00
N THR A 68 -25.54 -32.91 -29.67
CA THR A 68 -24.53 -33.48 -30.57
C THR A 68 -24.28 -32.65 -31.83
N GLU A 69 -23.43 -31.63 -31.73
CA GLU A 69 -22.67 -31.13 -32.88
C GLU A 69 -21.17 -31.03 -32.56
N LYS A 70 -20.40 -31.44 -33.57
CA LYS A 70 -19.04 -31.98 -33.52
C LYS A 70 -17.99 -30.89 -33.26
N ALA A 71 -17.04 -31.21 -32.39
CA ALA A 71 -15.74 -30.55 -32.39
C ALA A 71 -15.04 -30.82 -33.73
N GLN A 72 -14.69 -29.76 -34.46
CA GLN A 72 -13.83 -29.85 -35.63
C GLN A 72 -12.40 -29.44 -35.28
N ALA A 73 -11.48 -30.31 -35.68
CA ALA A 73 -10.07 -30.30 -35.36
C ALA A 73 -9.36 -29.05 -35.91
N ILE A 74 -8.50 -28.46 -35.09
CA ILE A 74 -7.58 -27.39 -35.47
C ILE A 74 -6.45 -28.02 -36.28
N VAL A 75 -6.39 -27.72 -37.58
CA VAL A 75 -5.26 -28.09 -38.44
C VAL A 75 -4.13 -27.06 -38.19
N PRO A 76 -2.91 -27.48 -37.81
CA PRO A 76 -1.80 -26.55 -37.66
C PRO A 76 -1.23 -26.22 -39.05
N VAL A 77 -1.04 -24.94 -39.35
CA VAL A 77 -0.39 -24.48 -40.58
C VAL A 77 0.93 -23.81 -40.20
N GLU A 78 2.02 -24.24 -40.85
CA GLU A 78 3.38 -23.77 -40.59
C GLU A 78 3.58 -22.30 -40.99
N ASN A 79 4.40 -21.62 -40.19
CA ASN A 79 4.66 -20.18 -40.31
C ASN A 79 5.71 -19.91 -41.40
N THR A 80 5.25 -19.43 -42.56
CA THR A 80 6.10 -19.16 -43.74
C THR A 80 6.75 -17.78 -43.75
N GLY A 81 6.63 -16.98 -42.69
CA GLY A 81 7.47 -15.79 -42.49
C GLY A 81 7.31 -14.63 -43.48
N VAL A 82 6.33 -14.66 -44.37
CA VAL A 82 6.02 -13.58 -45.31
C VAL A 82 4.54 -13.22 -45.20
N SER A 83 4.24 -11.94 -44.92
CA SER A 83 2.88 -11.45 -44.71
C SER A 83 2.18 -11.21 -46.04
N ASP A 84 1.36 -12.17 -46.46
CA ASP A 84 0.47 -12.01 -47.62
C ASP A 84 -0.99 -12.27 -47.22
N TRP A 85 -1.94 -11.58 -47.86
CA TRP A 85 -3.35 -11.66 -47.49
C TRP A 85 -3.99 -12.96 -48.00
N LEU A 86 -4.44 -13.81 -47.07
CA LEU A 86 -5.24 -15.01 -47.38
C LEU A 86 -6.74 -14.69 -47.27
N GLN A 87 -7.45 -14.71 -48.41
CA GLN A 87 -8.90 -14.56 -48.47
C GLN A 87 -9.58 -15.89 -48.11
N VAL A 88 -10.08 -16.01 -46.88
CA VAL A 88 -10.84 -17.20 -46.45
C VAL A 88 -12.27 -17.11 -46.98
N LYS A 89 -12.68 -18.03 -47.87
CA LYS A 89 -14.07 -18.14 -48.33
C LYS A 89 -14.96 -18.68 -47.20
N SER A 90 -15.94 -17.87 -46.78
CA SER A 90 -16.98 -18.28 -45.83
C SER A 90 -17.77 -19.48 -46.38
N GLN A 91 -17.68 -20.63 -45.70
CA GLN A 91 -18.59 -21.76 -45.89
C GLN A 91 -19.78 -21.55 -44.93
N GLY A 92 -20.78 -20.78 -45.34
CA GLY A 92 -22.01 -20.58 -44.57
C GLY A 92 -22.86 -19.40 -45.07
N SER A 93 -24.14 -19.67 -45.36
CA SER A 93 -25.13 -18.75 -45.94
C SER A 93 -25.73 -17.74 -44.94
N GLY A 94 -24.90 -17.03 -44.18
CA GLY A 94 -25.38 -15.98 -43.28
C GLY A 94 -24.44 -14.78 -43.26
N GLU A 95 -24.92 -13.63 -43.72
CA GLU A 95 -24.20 -12.35 -43.67
C GLU A 95 -23.99 -11.92 -42.21
N LYS A 96 -22.91 -12.40 -41.57
CA LYS A 96 -22.57 -12.05 -40.17
C LYS A 96 -21.97 -10.64 -40.01
N PHE A 97 -21.66 -9.96 -41.13
CA PHE A 97 -20.97 -8.68 -41.15
C PHE A 97 -21.52 -7.79 -42.27
N THR A 98 -21.78 -6.52 -41.96
CA THR A 98 -22.02 -5.50 -42.99
C THR A 98 -20.73 -4.73 -43.21
N ASP A 99 -20.23 -4.71 -44.44
CA ASP A 99 -19.07 -3.90 -44.82
C ASP A 99 -19.49 -2.43 -44.97
N LEU A 100 -18.86 -1.54 -44.21
CA LEU A 100 -19.06 -0.09 -44.19
C LEU A 100 -17.76 0.64 -44.52
N SER A 101 -16.85 -0.01 -45.24
CA SER A 101 -15.56 0.56 -45.61
C SER A 101 -15.68 1.79 -46.52
N THR A 102 -14.85 2.80 -46.24
CA THR A 102 -14.69 3.99 -47.09
C THR A 102 -13.20 4.32 -47.20
N GLY A 103 -12.65 4.30 -48.41
CA GLY A 103 -11.22 4.53 -48.66
C GLY A 103 -10.33 3.39 -48.14
N ASN A 104 -9.16 3.71 -47.60
CA ASN A 104 -8.18 2.73 -47.09
C ASN A 104 -8.59 2.06 -45.75
N PHE A 105 -9.80 2.29 -45.25
CA PHE A 105 -10.26 1.77 -43.97
C PHE A 105 -11.32 0.70 -44.17
N LYS A 106 -11.08 -0.50 -43.65
CA LYS A 106 -12.06 -1.58 -43.60
C LYS A 106 -12.85 -1.51 -42.30
N ILE A 107 -14.15 -1.25 -42.38
CA ILE A 107 -15.07 -1.20 -41.25
C ILE A 107 -16.10 -2.31 -41.44
N TYR A 108 -16.19 -3.23 -40.48
CA TYR A 108 -17.19 -4.29 -40.48
C TYR A 108 -18.12 -4.12 -39.27
N LYS A 109 -19.44 -4.06 -39.51
CA LYS A 109 -20.46 -4.05 -38.47
C LYS A 109 -20.87 -5.49 -38.14
N VAL A 110 -20.51 -5.96 -36.94
CA VAL A 110 -20.95 -7.26 -36.42
C VAL A 110 -22.35 -7.12 -35.83
N HIS A 111 -23.25 -8.06 -36.12
CA HIS A 111 -24.62 -8.06 -35.58
C HIS A 111 -24.72 -8.64 -34.15
N SER A 112 -23.60 -8.88 -33.46
CA SER A 112 -23.57 -9.43 -32.10
C SER A 112 -22.76 -8.52 -31.16
N PRO A 113 -23.32 -8.07 -30.03
CA PRO A 113 -22.82 -6.91 -29.27
C PRO A 113 -21.59 -7.17 -28.37
N GLN A 114 -21.03 -8.38 -28.33
CA GLN A 114 -20.09 -8.75 -27.25
C GLN A 114 -18.60 -8.72 -27.57
N VAL A 115 -18.15 -8.49 -28.81
CA VAL A 115 -16.70 -8.46 -29.08
C VAL A 115 -16.35 -7.46 -30.18
N LEU A 116 -15.84 -6.29 -29.78
CA LEU A 116 -15.05 -5.41 -30.66
C LEU A 116 -13.58 -5.77 -30.46
N LYS A 117 -13.00 -6.56 -31.38
CA LYS A 117 -11.54 -6.70 -31.49
C LYS A 117 -11.06 -5.66 -32.49
N THR A 118 -10.44 -4.59 -32.02
CA THR A 118 -9.72 -3.65 -32.86
C THR A 118 -8.36 -4.23 -33.24
N ALA A 119 -8.26 -4.80 -34.44
CA ALA A 119 -6.99 -5.05 -35.09
C ALA A 119 -6.53 -3.75 -35.77
N THR A 120 -5.91 -2.86 -35.00
CA THR A 120 -5.13 -1.75 -35.56
C THR A 120 -3.75 -1.76 -34.94
N SER A 121 -2.78 -2.02 -35.82
CA SER A 121 -1.36 -1.76 -35.64
C SER A 121 -1.12 -0.39 -35.01
N THR A 122 -0.23 -0.36 -34.01
CA THR A 122 0.67 0.74 -33.61
C THR A 122 0.10 2.18 -33.61
N ASP A 123 0.10 2.77 -32.41
CA ASP A 123 -0.13 4.18 -32.08
C ASP A 123 -1.54 4.74 -32.33
N SER A 124 -2.33 4.80 -31.24
CA SER A 124 -3.51 5.67 -31.07
C SER A 124 -4.52 5.69 -32.24
N PRO A 125 -5.53 4.79 -32.26
CA PRO A 125 -6.58 4.84 -33.27
C PRO A 125 -7.36 6.17 -33.18
N VAL A 126 -7.32 6.96 -34.26
CA VAL A 126 -8.13 8.19 -34.38
C VAL A 126 -9.56 7.77 -34.71
N LEU A 127 -10.44 7.81 -33.71
CA LEU A 127 -11.85 7.48 -33.87
C LEU A 127 -12.69 8.74 -34.11
N SER A 128 -13.44 8.77 -35.21
CA SER A 128 -14.48 9.79 -35.43
C SER A 128 -15.77 9.36 -34.73
N ILE A 129 -16.10 10.01 -33.60
CA ILE A 129 -17.32 9.74 -32.85
C ILE A 129 -18.47 10.59 -33.43
N PRO A 130 -19.55 9.99 -33.94
CA PRO A 130 -20.70 10.75 -34.45
C PRO A 130 -21.38 11.52 -33.30
N ARG A 131 -21.82 12.75 -33.59
CA ARG A 131 -22.53 13.63 -32.65
C ARG A 131 -23.92 13.92 -33.18
N ASP A 132 -24.90 14.00 -32.27
CA ASP A 132 -26.23 14.46 -32.62
C ASP A 132 -26.27 15.99 -32.77
N ARG A 133 -27.23 16.49 -33.54
CA ARG A 133 -27.37 17.93 -33.80
C ARG A 133 -27.70 18.75 -32.55
N ASN A 134 -28.31 18.12 -31.55
CA ASN A 134 -28.74 18.76 -30.30
C ASN A 134 -27.74 18.56 -29.14
N GLY A 135 -26.67 17.77 -29.33
CA GLY A 135 -25.64 17.51 -28.32
C GLY A 135 -26.06 16.61 -27.15
N ASN A 136 -27.19 15.90 -27.27
CA ASN A 136 -27.76 15.06 -26.21
C ASN A 136 -27.27 13.60 -26.28
N PHE A 137 -26.54 13.20 -27.33
CA PHE A 137 -26.05 11.84 -27.47
C PHE A 137 -24.73 11.62 -26.71
N SER A 138 -24.74 10.71 -25.74
CA SER A 138 -23.54 10.24 -25.04
C SER A 138 -23.26 8.77 -25.40
N PRO A 139 -22.09 8.42 -25.97
CA PRO A 139 -21.77 7.03 -26.30
C PRO A 139 -21.62 6.20 -25.02
N ALA A 140 -22.28 5.04 -24.96
CA ALA A 140 -22.20 4.15 -23.80
C ALA A 140 -20.83 3.46 -23.65
N LEU A 141 -20.13 3.22 -24.76
CA LEU A 141 -18.82 2.52 -24.78
C LEU A 141 -17.63 3.46 -24.57
N LEU A 142 -17.76 4.72 -24.98
CA LEU A 142 -16.72 5.73 -24.86
C LEU A 142 -17.36 6.96 -24.22
N PRO A 143 -17.25 7.13 -22.90
CA PRO A 143 -17.81 8.30 -22.26
C PRO A 143 -17.27 9.56 -22.92
N ALA A 144 -18.08 10.61 -22.97
CA ALA A 144 -17.66 11.88 -23.55
C ALA A 144 -16.33 12.33 -22.93
N TYR A 145 -15.34 12.64 -23.77
CA TYR A 145 -13.97 13.03 -23.37
C TYR A 145 -13.11 11.92 -22.74
N GLY A 146 -13.62 10.69 -22.61
CA GLY A 146 -12.86 9.50 -22.21
C GLY A 146 -11.83 9.12 -23.27
N ARG A 147 -10.56 9.50 -23.04
CA ARG A 147 -9.42 9.18 -23.91
C ARG A 147 -8.50 8.10 -23.30
N ARG A 148 -8.93 7.42 -22.24
CA ARG A 148 -8.05 6.62 -21.38
C ARG A 148 -8.62 5.24 -21.10
N ASP A 149 -7.71 4.30 -20.84
CA ASP A 149 -8.00 2.94 -20.40
C ASP A 149 -7.86 2.87 -18.87
N ASP A 150 -8.93 2.46 -18.19
CA ASP A 150 -9.01 2.37 -16.73
C ASP A 150 -7.92 1.45 -16.15
N HIS A 151 -7.52 0.41 -16.91
CA HIS A 151 -6.48 -0.53 -16.48
C HIS A 151 -5.09 0.10 -16.39
N LEU A 152 -4.77 1.07 -17.24
CA LEU A 152 -3.51 1.80 -17.16
C LEU A 152 -3.47 2.74 -15.97
N GLU A 153 -4.59 3.37 -15.61
CA GLU A 153 -4.67 4.22 -14.43
C GLU A 153 -4.49 3.41 -13.14
N GLU A 154 -5.09 2.22 -13.04
CA GLU A 154 -4.86 1.29 -11.93
C GLU A 154 -3.38 0.91 -11.79
N MET A 155 -2.71 0.62 -12.92
CA MET A 155 -1.27 0.32 -12.94
C MET A 155 -0.44 1.52 -12.46
N VAL A 156 -0.77 2.73 -12.91
CA VAL A 156 -0.11 3.97 -12.47
C VAL A 156 -0.28 4.16 -10.96
N ILE A 157 -1.49 3.97 -10.42
CA ILE A 157 -1.77 4.05 -8.99
C ILE A 157 -0.94 3.01 -8.23
N LYS A 158 -0.86 1.77 -8.73
CA LYS A 158 -0.09 0.71 -8.08
C LYS A 158 1.40 1.02 -8.05
N LEU A 159 1.97 1.49 -9.15
CA LEU A 159 3.38 1.89 -9.23
C LEU A 159 3.67 3.05 -8.27
N TYR A 160 2.78 4.03 -8.20
CA TYR A 160 2.89 5.15 -7.27
C TYR A 160 2.85 4.69 -5.81
N GLN A 161 1.94 3.78 -5.45
CA GLN A 161 1.85 3.18 -4.11
C GLN A 161 3.12 2.40 -3.72
N THR A 162 3.84 1.82 -4.69
CA THR A 162 5.12 1.14 -4.45
C THR A 162 6.32 2.10 -4.33
N GLY A 163 6.09 3.41 -4.49
CA GLY A 163 7.10 4.45 -4.34
C GLY A 163 7.96 4.74 -5.57
N VAL A 164 7.47 4.33 -6.76
CA VAL A 164 8.06 4.74 -8.03
C VAL A 164 7.70 6.20 -8.30
N THR A 165 8.67 7.03 -8.69
CA THR A 165 8.42 8.46 -8.92
C THR A 165 7.56 8.70 -10.15
N THR A 166 6.84 9.83 -10.20
CA THR A 166 5.97 10.15 -11.34
C THR A 166 6.71 10.21 -12.69
N ARG A 167 8.00 10.57 -12.68
CA ARG A 167 8.86 10.55 -13.88
C ARG A 167 9.24 9.12 -14.26
N GLU A 168 9.67 8.31 -13.31
CA GLU A 168 9.99 6.90 -13.57
C GLU A 168 8.75 6.13 -14.07
N ILE A 169 7.56 6.40 -13.52
CA ILE A 169 6.31 5.84 -14.02
C ILE A 169 6.07 6.28 -15.48
N SER A 170 6.30 7.56 -15.79
CA SER A 170 6.19 8.09 -17.16
C SER A 170 7.09 7.32 -18.12
N ASP A 171 8.36 7.14 -17.76
CA ASP A 171 9.34 6.44 -18.56
C ASP A 171 9.01 4.95 -18.73
N ILE A 172 8.46 4.30 -17.69
CA ILE A 172 8.02 2.90 -17.73
C ILE A 172 6.84 2.75 -18.69
N ILE A 173 5.82 3.60 -18.55
CA ILE A 173 4.65 3.55 -19.42
C ILE A 173 5.05 3.86 -20.86
N GLU A 174 5.93 4.83 -21.07
CA GLU A 174 6.46 5.17 -22.40
C GLU A 174 7.11 3.97 -23.09
N ARG A 175 7.95 3.21 -22.37
CA ARG A 175 8.63 2.04 -22.93
C ARG A 175 7.71 0.87 -23.22
N MET A 176 6.62 0.73 -22.46
CA MET A 176 5.69 -0.41 -22.59
C MET A 176 4.57 -0.14 -23.58
N TYR A 177 4.06 1.10 -23.61
CA TYR A 177 2.82 1.47 -24.31
C TYR A 177 2.97 2.72 -25.20
N GLY A 178 4.18 3.29 -25.35
CA GLY A 178 4.39 4.54 -26.07
C GLY A 178 4.03 5.79 -25.26
N HIS A 179 4.13 6.98 -25.86
CA HIS A 179 3.91 8.27 -25.18
C HIS A 179 2.45 8.52 -24.77
N HIS A 180 1.94 7.75 -23.81
CA HIS A 180 0.56 7.85 -23.33
C HIS A 180 0.36 8.85 -22.19
N TYR A 181 1.33 8.96 -21.27
CA TYR A 181 1.19 9.83 -20.11
C TYR A 181 2.41 10.70 -19.88
N SER A 182 2.17 11.98 -19.62
CA SER A 182 3.17 12.89 -19.08
C SER A 182 3.29 12.73 -17.57
N PRO A 183 4.40 13.18 -16.95
CA PRO A 183 4.53 13.20 -15.48
C PRO A 183 3.42 14.02 -14.79
N ALA A 184 2.90 15.06 -15.45
CA ALA A 184 1.77 15.85 -14.96
C ALA A 184 0.46 15.05 -14.98
N THR A 185 0.25 14.23 -16.02
CA THR A 185 -0.91 13.34 -16.12
C THR A 185 -0.86 12.27 -15.02
N ILE A 186 0.31 11.66 -14.80
CA ILE A 186 0.52 10.70 -13.72
C ILE A 186 0.26 11.33 -12.35
N SER A 187 0.73 12.57 -12.13
CA SER A 187 0.44 13.31 -10.90
C SER A 187 -1.07 13.49 -10.70
N ASN A 188 -1.81 13.85 -11.75
CA ASN A 188 -3.27 13.98 -11.66
C ASN A 188 -3.97 12.64 -11.38
N ILE A 189 -3.54 11.54 -12.01
CA ILE A 189 -4.08 10.19 -11.71
C ILE A 189 -3.78 9.82 -10.26
N SER A 190 -2.56 10.08 -9.79
CA SER A 190 -2.15 9.79 -8.41
C SER A 190 -2.95 10.59 -7.36
N LYS A 191 -3.61 11.70 -7.73
CA LYS A 191 -4.50 12.40 -6.80
C LYS A 191 -5.69 11.54 -6.37
N ALA A 192 -6.05 10.49 -7.12
CA ALA A 192 -7.03 9.50 -6.66
C ALA A 192 -6.62 8.84 -5.34
N THR A 193 -5.31 8.76 -5.03
CA THR A 193 -4.86 8.22 -3.73
C THR A 193 -5.15 9.17 -2.56
N GLN A 194 -5.51 10.43 -2.80
CA GLN A 194 -5.89 11.36 -1.74
C GLN A 194 -7.18 10.92 -1.04
N GLU A 195 -8.10 10.30 -1.77
CA GLU A 195 -9.32 9.73 -1.19
C GLU A 195 -8.97 8.63 -0.18
N ASN A 196 -8.05 7.72 -0.55
CA ASN A 196 -7.56 6.70 0.38
C ASN A 196 -6.91 7.29 1.65
N VAL A 197 -6.23 8.44 1.52
CA VAL A 197 -5.66 9.15 2.68
C VAL A 197 -6.76 9.77 3.54
N ALA A 198 -7.78 10.37 2.94
CA ALA A 198 -8.95 10.89 3.66
C ALA A 198 -9.68 9.75 4.40
N THR A 199 -9.96 8.64 3.71
CA THR A 199 -10.55 7.43 4.33
C THR A 199 -9.69 6.90 5.48
N PHE A 200 -8.36 6.92 5.35
CA PHE A 200 -7.46 6.53 6.44
C PHE A 200 -7.58 7.45 7.66
N HIS A 201 -7.77 8.77 7.45
CA HIS A 201 -7.98 9.74 8.52
C HIS A 201 -9.41 9.75 9.10
N GLU A 202 -10.40 9.19 8.40
CA GLU A 202 -11.80 9.16 8.84
C GLU A 202 -12.25 7.79 9.36
N ARG A 203 -11.45 6.74 9.14
CA ARG A 203 -11.81 5.37 9.58
C ARG A 203 -12.03 5.31 11.09
N SER A 204 -12.95 4.43 11.50
CA SER A 204 -13.09 4.04 12.89
C SER A 204 -11.95 3.09 13.29
N LEU A 205 -11.40 3.29 14.48
CA LEU A 205 -10.39 2.44 15.10
C LEU A 205 -11.04 1.59 16.19
N GLU A 206 -10.39 0.46 16.50
CA GLU A 206 -10.76 -0.36 17.65
C GLU A 206 -10.63 0.43 18.97
N ALA A 207 -11.48 0.12 19.95
CA ALA A 207 -11.54 0.88 21.18
C ALA A 207 -10.33 0.67 22.10
N ASN A 208 -9.71 -0.51 22.02
CA ASN A 208 -8.74 -0.98 23.00
C ASN A 208 -7.39 -1.30 22.34
N TYR A 209 -6.33 -0.65 22.81
CA TYR A 209 -4.95 -1.02 22.46
C TYR A 209 -4.15 -1.34 23.72
N SER A 210 -3.32 -2.38 23.63
CA SER A 210 -2.40 -2.74 24.71
C SER A 210 -1.26 -1.74 24.82
N VAL A 211 -0.73 -1.30 23.67
CA VAL A 211 0.42 -0.38 23.61
C VAL A 211 0.22 0.63 22.48
N LEU A 212 0.34 1.91 22.81
CA LEU A 212 0.40 3.00 21.86
C LEU A 212 1.82 3.57 21.82
N PHE A 213 2.48 3.48 20.68
CA PHE A 213 3.76 4.13 20.43
C PHE A 213 3.55 5.48 19.75
N LEU A 214 4.16 6.52 20.32
CA LEU A 214 4.22 7.85 19.73
C LEU A 214 5.67 8.16 19.38
N ASP A 215 5.95 8.34 18.09
CA ASP A 215 7.29 8.64 17.60
C ASP A 215 7.27 9.77 16.56
N GLY A 216 8.37 10.53 16.53
CA GLY A 216 8.56 11.64 15.61
C GLY A 216 9.69 11.36 14.62
N THR A 217 9.48 11.59 13.33
CA THR A 217 10.54 11.48 12.33
C THR A 217 10.57 12.67 11.39
N TYR A 218 11.76 13.20 11.15
CA TYR A 218 11.93 14.35 10.27
C TYR A 218 12.08 13.92 8.82
N LEU A 219 11.27 14.50 7.93
CA LEU A 219 11.38 14.37 6.49
C LEU A 219 11.63 15.73 5.82
N PRO A 220 12.39 15.78 4.72
CA PRO A 220 12.49 16.98 3.92
C PRO A 220 11.21 17.17 3.09
N LEU A 221 10.50 18.27 3.30
CA LEU A 221 9.32 18.66 2.52
C LEU A 221 9.59 19.98 1.79
N ARG A 222 8.94 20.18 0.63
CA ARG A 222 9.06 21.40 -0.16
C ARG A 222 7.74 22.17 -0.14
N ARG A 223 7.71 23.31 0.56
CA ARG A 223 6.62 24.29 0.55
C ARG A 223 7.13 25.62 -0.02
N GLY A 224 7.62 25.57 -1.26
CA GLY A 224 8.46 26.63 -1.86
C GLY A 224 9.95 26.31 -1.65
N THR A 225 10.43 26.48 -0.42
CA THR A 225 11.77 26.06 0.02
C THR A 225 11.74 24.66 0.62
N VAL A 226 12.86 23.93 0.55
CA VAL A 226 13.00 22.61 1.18
C VAL A 226 13.36 22.80 2.66
N SER A 227 12.49 22.36 3.55
CA SER A 227 12.69 22.36 5.01
C SER A 227 12.50 20.95 5.56
N LYS A 228 13.14 20.64 6.69
CA LYS A 228 12.86 19.41 7.42
C LYS A 228 11.66 19.65 8.32
N GLU A 229 10.56 18.94 8.09
CA GLU A 229 9.36 18.96 8.93
C GLU A 229 9.25 17.65 9.71
N CYS A 230 8.60 17.70 10.88
CA CYS A 230 8.37 16.54 11.73
C CYS A 230 7.10 15.82 11.30
N ILE A 231 7.17 14.49 11.22
CA ILE A 231 6.01 13.61 11.10
C ILE A 231 5.85 12.88 12.42
N HIS A 232 4.77 13.20 13.11
CA HIS A 232 4.32 12.50 14.30
C HIS A 232 3.55 11.27 13.88
N ILE A 233 3.90 10.11 14.41
CA ILE A 233 3.33 8.82 14.04
C ILE A 233 2.82 8.14 15.30
N ALA A 234 1.58 7.67 15.24
CA ALA A 234 0.96 6.85 16.27
C ALA A 234 0.83 5.41 15.76
N LEU A 235 1.36 4.46 16.52
CA LEU A 235 1.32 3.03 16.20
C LEU A 235 0.74 2.25 17.38
N GLY A 236 -0.29 1.46 17.12
CA GLY A 236 -0.97 0.65 18.13
C GLY A 236 -0.60 -0.81 18.05
N ILE A 237 -0.62 -1.47 19.20
CA ILE A 237 -0.63 -2.93 19.34
C ILE A 237 -1.94 -3.34 19.98
N THR A 238 -2.77 -4.12 19.27
CA THR A 238 -4.03 -4.65 19.80
C THR A 238 -3.76 -5.70 20.88
N PRO A 239 -4.75 -6.06 21.73
CA PRO A 239 -4.63 -7.16 22.69
C PRO A 239 -4.23 -8.50 22.07
N GLU A 240 -4.58 -8.73 20.80
CA GLU A 240 -4.24 -9.93 20.02
C GLU A 240 -2.80 -9.87 19.47
N GLY A 241 -2.08 -8.76 19.70
CA GLY A 241 -0.72 -8.56 19.26
C GLY A 241 -0.58 -8.05 17.82
N GLN A 242 -1.69 -7.67 17.18
CA GLN A 242 -1.65 -7.07 15.85
C GLN A 242 -1.11 -5.65 15.92
N LYS A 243 -0.27 -5.28 14.95
CA LYS A 243 0.44 -3.99 14.93
C LYS A 243 -0.05 -3.17 13.77
N ALA A 244 -0.52 -1.95 14.03
CA ALA A 244 -1.06 -1.08 13.00
C ALA A 244 -0.66 0.37 13.22
N VAL A 245 -0.37 1.09 12.13
CA VAL A 245 -0.25 2.55 12.18
C VAL A 245 -1.65 3.12 12.33
N LEU A 246 -1.90 3.83 13.42
CA LEU A 246 -3.22 4.37 13.77
C LEU A 246 -3.46 5.72 13.10
N GLY A 247 -2.42 6.56 13.09
CA GLY A 247 -2.49 7.89 12.52
C GLY A 247 -1.12 8.53 12.38
N TYR A 248 -1.07 9.63 11.63
CA TYR A 248 0.09 10.50 11.56
C TYR A 248 -0.34 11.96 11.41
N GLU A 249 0.53 12.87 11.81
CA GLU A 249 0.35 14.33 11.66
C GLU A 249 1.67 14.97 11.24
N ILE A 250 1.63 15.84 10.23
CA ILE A 250 2.82 16.54 9.73
C ILE A 250 2.81 17.97 10.29
N ALA A 251 3.91 18.36 10.94
CA ALA A 251 4.07 19.72 11.46
C ALA A 251 5.47 20.27 11.16
N PRO A 252 5.63 21.59 11.00
CA PRO A 252 6.94 22.20 10.75
C PRO A 252 7.99 21.85 11.79
N ASN A 253 7.59 21.82 13.07
CA ASN A 253 8.44 21.46 14.20
C ASN A 253 7.69 20.49 15.13
N GLU A 254 8.45 19.72 15.90
CA GLU A 254 7.90 18.95 17.01
C GLU A 254 7.38 19.90 18.08
N ASN A 255 6.06 19.85 18.32
CA ASN A 255 5.40 20.75 19.24
C ASN A 255 4.21 20.05 19.91
N ASN A 256 3.86 20.54 21.09
CA ASN A 256 2.78 19.99 21.91
C ASN A 256 1.41 20.07 21.22
N ALA A 257 1.12 21.14 20.48
CA ALA A 257 -0.17 21.30 19.82
C ALA A 257 -0.41 20.24 18.72
N SER A 258 0.62 19.85 17.99
CA SER A 258 0.54 18.79 16.97
C SER A 258 0.31 17.42 17.60
N TRP A 259 0.91 17.14 18.76
CA TRP A 259 0.64 15.93 19.52
C TRP A 259 -0.79 15.91 20.07
N SER A 260 -1.27 17.01 20.66
CA SER A 260 -2.68 17.13 21.08
C SER A 260 -3.63 16.88 19.91
N THR A 261 -3.38 17.53 18.77
CA THR A 261 -4.19 17.34 17.55
C THR A 261 -4.24 15.88 17.11
N LEU A 262 -3.10 15.18 17.14
CA LEU A 262 -3.04 13.77 16.77
C LEU A 262 -3.81 12.90 17.77
N LEU A 263 -3.65 13.12 19.08
CA LEU A 263 -4.33 12.34 20.11
C LEU A 263 -5.84 12.58 20.10
N ASP A 264 -6.28 13.83 19.92
CA ASP A 264 -7.70 14.19 19.78
C ASP A 264 -8.33 13.49 18.56
N LYS A 265 -7.60 13.43 17.43
CA LYS A 265 -8.06 12.67 16.25
C LYS A 265 -8.22 11.19 16.55
N LEU A 266 -7.25 10.58 17.23
CA LEU A 266 -7.29 9.16 17.58
C LEU A 266 -8.46 8.84 18.53
N GLN A 267 -8.74 9.71 19.50
CA GLN A 267 -9.92 9.59 20.37
C GLN A 267 -11.22 9.68 19.59
N ASN A 268 -11.34 10.67 18.69
CA ASN A 268 -12.52 10.84 17.83
C ASN A 268 -12.75 9.65 16.88
N GLN A 269 -11.68 8.97 16.47
CA GLN A 269 -11.76 7.74 15.67
C GLN A 269 -12.20 6.51 16.47
N GLY A 270 -12.21 6.58 17.79
CA GLY A 270 -12.77 5.54 18.66
C GLY A 270 -11.82 4.95 19.70
N ILE A 271 -10.56 5.39 19.79
CA ILE A 271 -9.65 4.91 20.84
C ILE A 271 -10.12 5.40 22.19
N GLN A 272 -10.52 4.48 23.06
CA GLN A 272 -11.05 4.79 24.40
C GLN A 272 -10.06 4.41 25.51
N GLN A 273 -9.36 3.29 25.36
CA GLN A 273 -8.52 2.77 26.42
C GLN A 273 -7.18 2.24 25.88
N ASP A 274 -6.13 2.96 26.20
CA ASP A 274 -4.76 2.49 26.03
C ASP A 274 -4.20 2.03 27.36
N SER A 275 -3.58 0.85 27.39
CA SER A 275 -2.99 0.35 28.63
C SER A 275 -1.58 0.91 28.88
N LEU A 276 -0.80 1.12 27.82
CA LEU A 276 0.56 1.67 27.87
C LEU A 276 0.81 2.65 26.72
N VAL A 277 1.32 3.84 27.01
CA VAL A 277 1.81 4.78 26.00
C VAL A 277 3.34 4.87 26.09
N VAL A 278 4.02 4.56 24.98
CA VAL A 278 5.48 4.59 24.87
C VAL A 278 5.93 5.76 24.01
N THR A 279 6.78 6.62 24.56
CA THR A 279 7.26 7.83 23.86
C THR A 279 8.76 8.05 24.03
N ASP A 280 9.41 8.82 23.15
CA ASP A 280 10.77 9.36 23.42
C ASP A 280 10.74 10.36 24.62
N GLY A 281 9.57 10.93 24.85
CA GLY A 281 9.22 11.81 25.96
C GLY A 281 9.84 13.20 25.82
N PHE A 282 9.44 13.77 24.70
CA PHE A 282 9.42 15.20 24.45
C PHE A 282 8.82 15.97 25.65
N LYS A 283 9.37 17.15 25.94
CA LYS A 283 8.93 17.96 27.09
C LYS A 283 7.47 18.38 26.94
N GLY A 284 6.65 18.03 27.92
CA GLY A 284 5.22 18.36 27.94
C GLY A 284 4.31 17.31 27.31
N LEU A 285 4.86 16.33 26.58
CA LEU A 285 4.05 15.25 26.00
C LEU A 285 3.41 14.38 27.08
N GLU A 286 4.09 14.15 28.21
CA GLU A 286 3.56 13.38 29.35
C GLU A 286 2.27 13.99 29.92
N GLN A 287 2.19 15.32 29.98
CA GLN A 287 1.00 16.03 30.46
C GLN A 287 -0.17 15.87 29.48
N ILE A 288 0.11 15.95 28.18
CA ILE A 288 -0.89 15.79 27.12
C ILE A 288 -1.42 14.35 27.14
N ILE A 289 -0.55 13.36 27.29
CA ILE A 289 -0.95 11.96 27.40
C ILE A 289 -1.79 11.72 28.64
N SER A 290 -1.41 12.28 29.80
CA SER A 290 -2.22 12.17 31.02
C SER A 290 -3.60 12.81 30.88
N GLN A 291 -3.74 13.84 30.06
CA GLN A 291 -5.02 14.49 29.78
C GLN A 291 -5.86 13.66 28.80
N ALA A 292 -5.25 13.16 27.72
CA ALA A 292 -5.94 12.37 26.71
C ALA A 292 -6.30 10.96 27.22
N TYR A 293 -5.36 10.29 27.87
CA TYR A 293 -5.50 8.91 28.33
C TYR A 293 -5.14 8.80 29.82
N PRO A 294 -6.02 9.26 30.73
CA PRO A 294 -5.72 9.35 32.16
C PRO A 294 -5.49 7.99 32.83
N LEU A 295 -6.04 6.91 32.26
CA LEU A 295 -5.85 5.54 32.75
C LEU A 295 -4.61 4.86 32.17
N ALA A 296 -4.01 5.43 31.13
CA ALA A 296 -2.89 4.81 30.45
C ALA A 296 -1.61 5.00 31.25
N LYS A 297 -0.86 3.90 31.41
CA LYS A 297 0.47 3.97 31.97
C LYS A 297 1.40 4.59 30.94
N GLN A 298 2.39 5.34 31.38
CA GLN A 298 3.38 5.93 30.49
C GLN A 298 4.69 5.17 30.61
N GLN A 299 5.45 5.14 29.51
CA GLN A 299 6.80 4.60 29.50
C GLN A 299 7.70 5.37 28.53
N ARG A 300 8.95 5.59 28.95
CA ARG A 300 9.99 6.06 28.05
C ARG A 300 10.48 4.95 27.14
N CYS A 301 10.65 5.27 25.87
CA CYS A 301 11.10 4.33 24.86
C CYS A 301 12.55 3.92 25.15
N LEU A 302 12.75 2.66 25.56
CA LEU A 302 14.07 2.10 25.89
C LEU A 302 15.08 2.23 24.74
N ILE A 303 14.59 2.25 23.51
CA ILE A 303 15.40 2.42 22.30
C ILE A 303 15.97 3.83 22.25
N HIS A 304 15.14 4.85 22.49
CA HIS A 304 15.58 6.24 22.51
C HIS A 304 16.54 6.49 23.67
N ILE A 305 16.28 5.89 24.84
CA ILE A 305 17.21 5.90 25.97
C ILE A 305 18.55 5.27 25.57
N SER A 306 18.55 4.08 24.97
CA SER A 306 19.73 3.41 24.46
C SER A 306 20.52 4.28 23.47
N ARG A 307 19.86 4.96 22.53
CA ARG A 307 20.51 5.91 21.61
C ARG A 307 21.06 7.15 22.33
N ASN A 308 20.36 7.64 23.35
CA ASN A 308 20.81 8.76 24.18
C ASN A 308 22.10 8.39 24.94
N LEU A 309 22.12 7.22 25.59
CA LEU A 309 23.31 6.66 26.22
C LEU A 309 24.46 6.56 25.21
N ALA A 310 24.21 5.91 24.08
CA ALA A 310 25.19 5.68 23.03
C ALA A 310 25.82 6.94 22.42
N SER A 311 25.08 8.05 22.39
CA SER A 311 25.56 9.33 21.83
C SER A 311 26.38 10.15 22.82
N LYS A 312 26.23 9.91 24.13
CA LYS A 312 26.90 10.66 25.20
C LYS A 312 28.08 9.93 25.85
N VAL A 313 28.36 8.69 25.43
CA VAL A 313 29.48 7.88 25.93
C VAL A 313 30.59 7.76 24.89
N LYS A 314 31.81 7.46 25.32
CA LYS A 314 32.94 7.26 24.40
C LYS A 314 32.72 6.01 23.55
N ARG A 315 33.24 6.02 22.32
CA ARG A 315 33.11 4.90 21.36
C ARG A 315 33.63 3.56 21.93
N ALA A 316 34.69 3.59 22.73
CA ALA A 316 35.28 2.39 23.34
C ALA A 316 34.34 1.70 24.34
N ASP A 317 33.61 2.49 25.15
CA ASP A 317 32.72 1.96 26.19
C ASP A 317 31.31 1.68 25.66
N ARG A 318 30.94 2.26 24.51
CA ARG A 318 29.58 2.21 23.94
C ARG A 318 29.03 0.79 23.81
N ALA A 319 29.83 -0.16 23.31
CA ALA A 319 29.35 -1.53 23.12
C ALA A 319 29.04 -2.21 24.46
N VAL A 320 29.91 -2.05 25.46
CA VAL A 320 29.75 -2.63 26.80
C VAL A 320 28.53 -2.03 27.50
N ILE A 321 28.41 -0.70 27.48
CA ILE A 321 27.28 0.02 28.10
C ILE A 321 25.96 -0.40 27.48
N LEU A 322 25.89 -0.56 26.14
CA LEU A 322 24.65 -0.95 25.47
C LEU A 322 24.25 -2.40 25.74
N GLU A 323 25.19 -3.33 25.83
CA GLU A 323 24.89 -4.72 26.19
C GLU A 323 24.49 -4.84 27.67
N GLN A 324 25.16 -4.13 28.59
CA GLN A 324 24.73 -4.06 29.99
C GLN A 324 23.34 -3.39 30.14
N PHE A 325 23.07 -2.33 29.39
CA PHE A 325 21.75 -1.71 29.41
C PHE A 325 20.67 -2.68 28.91
N LYS A 326 21.01 -3.55 27.96
CA LYS A 326 20.14 -4.59 27.42
C LYS A 326 19.87 -5.72 28.39
N THR A 327 20.80 -6.06 29.29
CA THR A 327 20.52 -7.04 30.35
C THR A 327 19.50 -6.53 31.37
N ILE A 328 19.42 -5.21 31.59
CA ILE A 328 18.46 -4.60 32.53
C ILE A 328 17.01 -4.87 32.11
N TYR A 329 16.64 -4.47 30.88
CA TYR A 329 15.25 -4.64 30.42
C TYR A 329 14.93 -6.06 29.93
N ARG A 330 15.91 -6.97 29.95
CA ARG A 330 15.72 -8.41 29.67
C ARG A 330 15.76 -9.27 30.93
N ALA A 331 15.83 -8.67 32.11
CA ALA A 331 15.75 -9.40 33.36
C ALA A 331 14.42 -10.17 33.46
N GLU A 332 14.40 -11.22 34.28
CA GLU A 332 13.24 -12.12 34.39
C GLU A 332 12.05 -11.46 35.09
N ASN A 333 12.32 -10.50 35.96
CA ASN A 333 11.32 -9.79 36.74
C ASN A 333 11.74 -8.33 37.04
N LEU A 334 10.78 -7.54 37.54
CA LEU A 334 10.98 -6.12 37.82
C LEU A 334 12.05 -5.88 38.88
N GLU A 335 12.10 -6.69 39.95
CA GLU A 335 13.05 -6.53 41.05
C GLU A 335 14.50 -6.68 40.56
N MET A 336 14.77 -7.72 39.77
CA MET A 336 16.08 -7.94 39.14
C MET A 336 16.43 -6.82 38.16
N ALA A 337 15.45 -6.31 37.40
CA ALA A 337 15.67 -5.20 36.48
C ALA A 337 16.05 -3.91 37.23
N VAL A 338 15.35 -3.58 38.32
CA VAL A 338 15.64 -2.41 39.15
C VAL A 338 17.03 -2.54 39.78
N GLN A 339 17.36 -3.69 40.37
CA GLN A 339 18.68 -3.92 40.95
C GLN A 339 19.80 -3.82 39.91
N ALA A 340 19.58 -4.37 38.71
CA ALA A 340 20.53 -4.27 37.61
C ALA A 340 20.72 -2.82 37.13
N LEU A 341 19.64 -2.02 37.12
CA LEU A 341 19.70 -0.60 36.78
C LEU A 341 20.50 0.20 37.81
N GLU A 342 20.29 -0.03 39.10
CA GLU A 342 21.03 0.61 40.18
C GLU A 342 22.53 0.29 40.09
N ASN A 343 22.86 -0.99 39.90
CA ASN A 343 24.25 -1.43 39.75
C ASN A 343 24.91 -0.81 38.52
N PHE A 344 24.20 -0.78 37.39
CA PHE A 344 24.67 -0.15 36.15
C PHE A 344 24.94 1.36 36.33
N ILE A 345 24.04 2.08 37.01
CA ILE A 345 24.21 3.49 37.32
C ILE A 345 25.44 3.66 38.23
N ALA A 346 25.56 2.88 39.30
CA ALA A 346 26.69 2.96 40.23
C ALA A 346 28.04 2.71 39.54
N GLU A 347 28.13 1.75 38.63
CA GLU A 347 29.34 1.40 37.88
C GLU A 347 29.81 2.57 36.98
N TRP A 348 28.88 3.19 36.24
CA TRP A 348 29.24 4.17 35.21
C TRP A 348 29.13 5.63 35.64
N LYS A 349 28.44 5.94 36.74
CA LYS A 349 28.30 7.31 37.27
C LYS A 349 29.64 8.02 37.51
N PRO A 350 30.73 7.36 37.97
CA PRO A 350 32.04 8.00 38.08
C PRO A 350 32.62 8.48 36.75
N LYS A 351 32.39 7.76 35.64
CA LYS A 351 32.91 8.10 34.31
C LYS A 351 31.97 9.00 33.51
N TYR A 352 30.66 8.79 33.64
CA TYR A 352 29.61 9.42 32.83
C TYR A 352 28.50 10.05 33.67
N ARG A 353 28.90 10.84 34.68
CA ARG A 353 28.00 11.44 35.68
C ARG A 353 26.69 12.00 35.11
N LYS A 354 26.76 12.95 34.17
CA LYS A 354 25.57 13.62 33.60
C LYS A 354 24.60 12.64 32.90
N VAL A 355 25.14 11.60 32.27
CA VAL A 355 24.33 10.62 31.53
C VAL A 355 23.59 9.72 32.50
N MET A 356 24.29 9.27 33.55
CA MET A 356 23.74 8.39 34.56
C MET A 356 22.75 9.14 35.47
N GLU A 357 23.04 10.39 35.86
CA GLU A 357 22.07 11.25 36.56
C GLU A 357 20.80 11.47 35.72
N SER A 358 20.94 11.66 34.40
CA SER A 358 19.77 11.76 33.52
C SER A 358 18.95 10.47 33.49
N LEU A 359 19.60 9.31 33.48
CA LEU A 359 18.93 8.01 33.47
C LEU A 359 18.25 7.71 34.82
N GLU A 360 18.92 8.03 35.93
CA GLU A 360 18.42 7.88 37.30
C GLU A 360 17.16 8.71 37.55
N ASN A 361 17.09 9.92 36.99
CA ASN A 361 15.91 10.80 37.06
C ASN A 361 14.84 10.49 35.99
N THR A 362 15.06 9.49 35.14
CA THR A 362 14.07 9.12 34.12
C THR A 362 13.04 8.20 34.73
N ASP A 363 11.86 8.74 35.01
CA ASP A 363 10.73 7.94 35.47
C ASP A 363 10.22 6.99 34.37
N ASN A 364 9.47 5.96 34.79
CA ASN A 364 8.71 5.10 33.88
C ASN A 364 9.54 4.34 32.82
N LEU A 365 10.76 3.91 33.15
CA LEU A 365 11.59 3.10 32.24
C LEU A 365 11.08 1.65 32.10
N LEU A 366 10.62 1.07 33.21
CA LEU A 366 10.36 -0.37 33.36
C LEU A 366 8.86 -0.69 33.53
N THR A 367 7.98 0.24 33.16
CA THR A 367 6.52 0.10 33.35
C THR A 367 5.93 -1.12 32.63
N PHE A 368 6.55 -1.56 31.54
CA PHE A 368 6.12 -2.73 30.77
C PHE A 368 6.17 -4.05 31.57
N TYR A 369 6.94 -4.15 32.66
CA TYR A 369 6.95 -5.34 33.52
C TYR A 369 5.60 -5.59 34.21
N GLN A 370 4.70 -4.59 34.23
CA GLN A 370 3.33 -4.75 34.74
C GLN A 370 2.40 -5.46 33.74
N PHE A 371 2.90 -5.79 32.54
CA PHE A 371 2.18 -6.49 31.48
C PHE A 371 2.63 -7.95 31.39
N THR A 372 1.91 -8.75 30.62
CA THR A 372 2.24 -10.17 30.42
C THR A 372 3.57 -10.34 29.67
N TYR A 373 4.35 -11.37 30.03
CA TYR A 373 5.66 -11.64 29.46
C TYR A 373 5.67 -11.69 27.92
N GLN A 374 4.59 -12.20 27.32
CA GLN A 374 4.43 -12.37 25.88
C GLN A 374 4.54 -11.05 25.10
N ILE A 375 4.11 -9.92 25.67
CA ILE A 375 4.14 -8.61 24.98
C ILE A 375 5.46 -7.87 25.18
N TRP A 376 6.27 -8.22 26.18
CA TRP A 376 7.49 -7.49 26.54
C TRP A 376 8.43 -7.30 25.35
N HIS A 377 8.68 -8.37 24.58
CA HIS A 377 9.55 -8.29 23.41
C HIS A 377 9.03 -7.31 22.35
N SER A 378 7.72 -7.20 22.16
CA SER A 378 7.14 -6.21 21.26
C SER A 378 7.28 -4.78 21.77
N ILE A 379 7.36 -4.57 23.09
CA ILE A 379 7.47 -3.26 23.72
C ILE A 379 8.91 -2.73 23.64
N TYR A 380 9.90 -3.54 24.02
CA TYR A 380 11.30 -3.10 24.04
C TYR A 380 12.05 -3.28 22.70
N SER A 381 11.48 -4.00 21.72
CA SER A 381 12.12 -4.23 20.43
C SER A 381 12.17 -2.96 19.57
N THR A 382 13.33 -2.69 18.98
CA THR A 382 13.57 -1.55 18.08
C THR A 382 12.87 -1.67 16.72
N ASN A 383 12.59 -2.91 16.30
CA ASN A 383 12.24 -3.23 14.91
C ASN A 383 10.99 -2.52 14.39
N LEU A 384 9.97 -2.32 15.22
CA LEU A 384 8.66 -1.88 14.75
C LEU A 384 8.69 -0.44 14.22
N ILE A 385 9.11 0.48 15.09
CA ILE A 385 9.21 1.90 14.76
C ILE A 385 10.39 2.17 13.84
N GLU A 386 11.55 1.52 14.06
CA GLU A 386 12.72 1.74 13.21
C GLU A 386 12.47 1.26 11.78
N SER A 387 11.84 0.10 11.59
CA SER A 387 11.52 -0.41 10.26
C SER A 387 10.54 0.52 9.55
N LEU A 388 9.51 1.00 10.25
CA LEU A 388 8.55 1.95 9.70
C LEU A 388 9.24 3.26 9.28
N ASN A 389 9.99 3.88 10.18
CA ASN A 389 10.71 5.11 9.90
C ASN A 389 11.72 4.97 8.76
N LYS A 390 12.43 3.83 8.71
CA LYS A 390 13.38 3.52 7.64
C LYS A 390 12.66 3.37 6.31
N GLU A 391 11.51 2.70 6.30
CA GLU A 391 10.69 2.53 5.10
C GLU A 391 10.16 3.87 4.58
N ILE A 392 9.58 4.69 5.46
CA ILE A 392 9.10 6.03 5.12
C ILE A 392 10.23 6.87 4.51
N LYS A 393 11.40 6.89 5.14
CA LYS A 393 12.58 7.62 4.63
C LYS A 393 13.09 7.06 3.30
N ARG A 394 13.06 5.74 3.11
CA ARG A 394 13.46 5.10 1.85
C ARG A 394 12.56 5.52 0.69
N GLN A 395 11.25 5.46 0.90
CA GLN A 395 10.27 5.80 -0.13
C GLN A 395 10.29 7.29 -0.47
N THR A 396 10.45 8.15 0.53
CA THR A 396 10.43 9.61 0.32
C THR A 396 11.74 10.17 -0.24
N LYS A 397 12.88 9.50 -0.02
CA LYS A 397 14.18 9.93 -0.57
C LYS A 397 14.15 10.07 -2.10
N ASN A 398 13.45 9.17 -2.80
CA ASN A 398 13.38 9.19 -4.27
C ASN A 398 12.56 10.37 -4.81
N VAL A 399 11.65 10.93 -4.00
CA VAL A 399 10.73 12.00 -4.41
C VAL A 399 11.37 13.39 -4.27
N VAL A 400 12.21 13.59 -3.26
CA VAL A 400 12.77 14.91 -2.91
C VAL A 400 14.08 15.21 -3.64
N THR A 401 14.90 14.18 -3.89
CA THR A 401 16.12 14.30 -4.68
C THR A 401 15.90 13.75 -6.08
N PRO A 402 15.91 14.58 -7.14
CA PRO A 402 15.94 14.04 -8.50
C PRO A 402 17.20 13.17 -8.63
N LYS A 403 17.04 11.92 -9.05
CA LYS A 403 18.16 11.11 -9.52
C LYS A 403 18.74 11.85 -10.73
N ILE A 404 19.97 12.36 -10.57
CA ILE A 404 20.75 12.97 -11.65
C ILE A 404 21.20 11.87 -12.61
#